data_AF-A0A2N7WJP7-F1
#
_entry.id   AF-A0A2N7WJP7-F1
#
_cell.length_a   1.000
_cell.length_b   1.000
_cell.length_c   1.000
_cell.angle_alpha   90.00
_cell.angle_beta   90.00
_cell.angle_gamma   90.00
#
_symmetry.space_group_name_H-M   'P 1'
#
loop_
_entity.id
_entity.type
_entity.pdbx_description
1 polymer ?
#
loop_
_entity_poly.entity_id
_entity_poly.type
_entity_poly.pdbx_seq_one_letter_code
_entity_poly.pdbx_strand_id
1 'polypeptide(L)' 'MAEGFAIVSAAIPRSVRDSVEEVLKRERITMSEYLRLCLAKLSDDGRAPFEIPEASRGRRRHDIVGRSFFDV' A
#
# COMPACT_ATOMS: atom_id res chain seq x y z
N MET A 1 -21.92 1.77 12.96
CA MET A 1 -20.63 2.48 12.96
C MET A 1 -20.41 2.92 11.52
N ALA A 2 -20.25 4.22 11.26
CA ALA A 2 -20.02 4.66 9.89
C ALA A 2 -18.60 4.25 9.50
N GLU A 3 -18.45 3.31 8.55
CA GLU A 3 -17.15 3.00 7.98
C GLU A 3 -16.65 4.27 7.28
N GLY A 4 -15.62 4.90 7.84
CA GLY A 4 -14.95 6.03 7.20
C GLY A 4 -14.28 5.55 5.91
N PHE A 5 -14.66 6.13 4.78
CA PHE A 5 -13.97 5.86 3.51
C PHE A 5 -12.78 6.80 3.37
N ALA A 6 -11.57 6.26 3.38
CA ALA A 6 -10.34 6.99 3.08
C ALA A 6 -9.88 6.70 1.64
N ILE A 7 -9.54 7.74 0.88
CA ILE A 7 -8.96 7.61 -0.46
C ILE A 7 -7.44 7.64 -0.33
N VAL A 8 -6.78 6.58 -0.82
CA VAL A 8 -5.32 6.50 -0.88
C VAL A 8 -4.86 6.75 -2.32
N SER A 9 -3.88 7.65 -2.48
CA SER A 9 -3.22 7.92 -3.74
C SER A 9 -1.72 7.69 -3.60
N ALA A 10 -1.12 7.04 -4.58
CA ALA A 10 0.31 6.80 -4.64
C ALA A 10 0.82 7.08 -6.06
N ALA A 11 1.88 7.89 -6.17
CA ALA A 11 2.57 8.11 -7.42
C ALA A 11 3.48 6.92 -7.71
N ILE A 12 3.19 6.18 -8.78
CA ILE A 12 4.00 5.06 -9.26
C ILE A 12 4.38 5.28 -10.73
N PRO A 13 5.60 4.86 -11.16
CA PRO A 13 5.96 4.89 -12.56
C PRO A 13 4.99 4.05 -13.39
N ARG A 14 4.57 4.57 -14.55
CA ARG A 14 3.62 3.88 -15.44
C ARG A 14 4.11 2.49 -15.85
N SER A 15 5.40 2.33 -16.12
CA SER A 15 6.00 1.03 -16.46
C SER A 15 5.83 -0.01 -15.36
N VAL A 16 5.96 0.38 -14.09
CA VAL A 16 5.73 -0.50 -12.94
C VAL A 16 4.27 -0.87 -12.83
N ARG A 17 3.38 0.12 -12.98
CA ARG A 17 1.93 -0.08 -12.96
C ARG A 17 1.49 -1.10 -14.03
N ASP A 18 1.90 -0.87 -15.28
CA ASP A 18 1.51 -1.69 -16.42
C ASP A 18 2.00 -3.14 -16.26
N SER A 19 3.23 -3.32 -15.76
CA SER A 19 3.80 -4.65 -15.45
C SER A 19 2.98 -5.42 -14.41
N VAL A 20 2.59 -4.75 -13.32
CA VAL A 20 1.83 -5.38 -12.23
C VAL A 20 0.37 -5.63 -12.64
N GLU A 21 -0.27 -4.70 -13.37
CA GLU A 21 -1.66 -4.87 -13.81
C GLU A 21 -1.85 -6.12 -14.66
N GLU A 22 -0.90 -6.47 -15.52
CA GLU A 22 -0.98 -7.70 -16.32
C GLU A 22 -0.96 -8.98 -15.47
N VAL A 23 -0.21 -8.99 -14.36
CA VAL A 23 -0.21 -10.11 -13.41
C VAL A 23 -1.53 -10.17 -12.66
N LEU A 24 -1.98 -9.03 -12.11
CA LEU A 24 -3.21 -8.97 -11.32
C LEU A 24 -4.46 -9.34 -12.14
N LYS A 25 -4.50 -8.98 -13.42
CA LYS A 25 -5.58 -9.38 -14.34
C LYS A 25 -5.70 -10.89 -14.49
N ARG A 26 -4.58 -11.63 -14.54
CA ARG A 26 -4.60 -13.10 -14.64
C ARG A 26 -5.24 -13.74 -13.41
N GLU A 27 -4.99 -13.14 -12.24
CA GLU A 27 -5.56 -13.55 -10.96
C GLU A 27 -6.98 -12.99 -10.72
N ARG A 28 -7.51 -12.20 -11.66
CA ARG A 28 -8.82 -11.52 -11.56
C ARG A 28 -8.94 -10.61 -10.33
N ILE A 29 -7.84 -9.99 -9.92
CA ILE A 29 -7.79 -9.04 -8.81
C ILE A 29 -7.50 -7.65 -9.37
N THR A 30 -8.17 -6.63 -8.85
CA THR A 30 -7.89 -5.23 -9.20
C THR A 30 -6.73 -4.66 -8.39
N MET A 31 -6.08 -3.62 -8.91
CA MET A 31 -5.02 -2.91 -8.18
C MET A 31 -5.49 -2.41 -6.79
N SER A 32 -6.74 -1.94 -6.69
CA SER A 32 -7.29 -1.44 -5.43
C SER A 32 -7.56 -2.55 -4.42
N GLU A 33 -8.08 -3.71 -4.85
CA GLU A 33 -8.24 -4.88 -3.98
C GLU A 33 -6.90 -5.39 -3.45
N TYR A 34 -5.91 -5.51 -4.35
CA TYR A 34 -4.57 -5.91 -3.95
C TYR A 34 -3.96 -4.97 -2.90
N LEU A 35 -4.09 -3.65 -3.09
CA LEU A 35 -3.61 -2.66 -2.13
C LEU A 35 -4.36 -2.72 -0.80
N ARG A 36 -5.70 -2.93 -0.81
CA ARG A 36 -6.47 -3.10 0.42
C ARG A 36 -6.00 -4.31 1.22
N LEU A 37 -5.74 -5.44 0.57
CA LEU A 37 -5.21 -6.64 1.23
C LEU A 37 -3.82 -6.40 1.83
N CYS A 38 -2.95 -5.69 1.10
CA CYS A 38 -1.63 -5.32 1.61
C CYS A 38 -1.71 -4.41 2.84
N LEU A 39 -2.59 -3.40 2.80
CA LEU A 39 -2.77 -2.45 3.90
C LEU A 39 -3.42 -3.12 5.12
N ALA A 40 -4.40 -4.01 4.92
CA ALA A 40 -4.99 -4.79 6.00
C ALA A 40 -3.93 -5.65 6.69
N LYS A 41 -3.13 -6.41 5.92
CA LYS A 41 -2.04 -7.21 6.48
C LYS A 41 -0.99 -6.38 7.21
N LEU A 42 -0.62 -5.22 6.65
CA LEU A 42 0.32 -4.30 7.31
C LEU A 42 -0.24 -3.76 8.63
N SER A 43 -1.54 -3.49 8.69
CA SER A 43 -2.23 -3.03 9.90
C SER A 43 -2.28 -4.12 10.97
N ASP A 44 -2.55 -5.37 10.58
CA ASP A 44 -2.68 -6.50 11.50
C ASP A 44 -1.33 -6.97 12.05
N ASP A 45 -0.34 -7.16 11.17
CA ASP A 45 0.94 -7.79 11.51
C ASP A 45 2.06 -6.76 11.82
N GLY A 46 1.83 -5.48 11.54
CA GLY A 46 2.87 -4.43 11.58
C GLY A 46 3.98 -4.64 10.55
N ARG A 47 3.80 -5.56 9.60
CA ARG A 47 4.80 -5.97 8.60
C ARG A 47 4.20 -6.05 7.21
N ALA A 48 4.99 -5.70 6.21
CA ALA A 48 4.58 -5.85 4.82
C ALA A 48 4.34 -7.33 4.48
N PRO A 49 3.40 -7.64 3.58
CA PRO A 49 3.07 -9.02 3.19
C PRO A 49 4.19 -9.77 2.47
N PHE A 50 5.24 -9.06 2.03
CA PHE A 50 6.43 -9.59 1.40
C PHE A 50 7.66 -8.80 1.85
N GLU A 51 8.83 -9.42 1.75
CA GLU A 51 10.09 -8.74 2.00
C GLU A 51 10.33 -7.66 0.95
N ILE A 52 10.17 -6.39 1.35
CA ILE A 52 10.54 -5.26 0.50
C ILE A 52 12.07 -5.11 0.62
N PRO A 53 12.84 -5.27 -0.49
CA PRO A 53 14.28 -5.08 -0.48
C PRO A 53 14.63 -3.70 0.09
N GLU A 54 15.68 -3.61 0.90
CA GLU A 54 16.07 -2.36 1.55
C GLU A 54 16.32 -1.23 0.54
N ALA A 55 16.82 -1.56 -0.65
CA ALA A 55 17.04 -0.61 -1.75
C ALA A 55 15.74 0.03 -2.27
N SER A 56 14.59 -0.65 -2.13
CA SER A 56 13.26 -0.16 -2.53
C SER A 56 12.55 0.61 -1.42
N ARG A 57 13.02 0.49 -0.17
CA ARG A 57 12.62 1.34 0.95
C ARG A 57 13.30 2.69 0.77
N GLY A 58 12.75 3.51 -0.13
CA GLY A 58 13.30 4.82 -0.44
C GLY A 58 13.69 5.55 0.85
N ARG A 59 14.93 6.03 0.93
CA ARG A 59 15.35 7.01 1.94
C ARG A 59 14.44 8.24 1.83
N ARG A 60 13.37 8.22 2.60
CA ARG A 60 12.86 9.37 3.35
C ARG A 60 12.39 8.80 4.68
N ARG A 61 13.28 8.85 5.68
CA ARG A 61 12.85 9.29 7.01
C ARG A 61 12.13 10.62 6.77
N HIS A 62 10.83 10.56 6.50
CA HIS A 62 9.99 11.67 6.85
C HIS A 62 9.92 11.56 8.36
N ASP A 63 10.59 12.51 9.03
CA ASP A 63 10.25 12.92 10.38
C ASP A 63 8.77 13.28 10.38
N ILE A 64 7.88 12.29 10.46
CA ILE A 64 6.52 12.49 10.94
C ILE A 64 6.65 12.40 12.45
N VAL A 65 7.23 13.46 13.00
CA VAL A 65 6.99 13.86 14.38
C VAL A 65 5.48 14.14 14.46
N GLY A 66 4.74 13.21 15.08
CA GLY A 66 3.57 13.55 15.87
C GLY A 66 2.24 13.79 15.17
N ARG A 67 1.81 12.94 14.22
CA ARG A 67 0.37 12.75 14.00
C ARG A 67 0.01 11.29 13.87
N SER A 68 -0.70 10.82 14.91
CA SER A 68 -1.47 9.59 14.92
C SER A 68 -2.37 9.56 13.68
N PHE A 69 -2.19 8.55 12.83
CA PHE A 69 -3.11 8.24 11.73
C PHE A 69 -4.15 7.20 12.12
N PHE A 70 -4.21 6.83 13.41
CA PHE A 70 -5.25 6.03 14.03
C PHE A 70 -5.86 6.85 15.17
N ASP A 71 -6.62 7.88 14.83
CA ASP A 71 -7.75 8.36 15.63
C ASP A 71 -8.61 9.30 14.76
N VAL A 72 -9.93 9.07 14.77
CA VAL A 72 -11.02 9.69 13.98
C VAL A 72 -11.37 9.04 12.64
#